data_AF-A0A2V8B0S6-F1
#
_entry.id   AF-A0A2V8B0S6-F1
#
_cell.length_a   1.000
_cell.length_b   1.000
_cell.length_c   1.000
_cell.angle_alpha   90.00
_cell.angle_beta   90.00
_cell.angle_gamma   90.00
#
_symmetry.space_group_name_H-M   'P 1'
#
loop_
_entity.id
_entity.type
_entity.pdbx_description
1 polymer ?
#
loop_
_entity_poly.entity_id
_entity_poly.type
_entity_poly.pdbx_seq_one_letter_code
_entity_poly.pdbx_strand_id
1 'polypeptide(L)'
;MSTLAVSAPTVALERRASAIPWYLWCAALAITSAYVGDYWDIAWHRSIGRDTFWTAPHMAIYACGVLAGIASAYLIFNTTFGPGGAMRAASVRIWGLYGPLGAFICAWGGVAMLASAPFDDWWHNAYGLDVKIISPPHMVLAAGFFGIEFGTVMLLLAFMKPACRKR
;
A
#
# COMPACT_ATOMS: atom_id res chain seq x y z
N MET A 1 14.91 -39.64 -52.15
CA MET A 1 14.49 -38.29 -51.70
C MET A 1 14.15 -38.36 -50.22
N SER A 2 15.11 -38.05 -49.34
CA SER A 2 14.88 -37.93 -47.89
C SER A 2 14.59 -36.47 -47.57
N THR A 3 13.40 -36.19 -47.05
CA THR A 3 13.00 -34.88 -46.55
C THR A 3 13.66 -34.66 -45.19
N LEU A 4 14.61 -33.74 -45.09
CA LEU A 4 15.17 -33.29 -43.81
C LEU A 4 14.14 -32.40 -43.10
N ALA A 5 13.63 -32.87 -41.98
CA ALA A 5 12.86 -32.04 -41.06
C ALA A 5 13.81 -31.04 -40.38
N VAL A 6 13.71 -29.76 -40.77
CA VAL A 6 14.32 -28.65 -40.03
C VAL A 6 13.56 -28.53 -38.71
N SER A 7 14.19 -28.91 -37.59
CA SER A 7 13.63 -28.58 -36.28
C SER A 7 13.72 -27.07 -36.11
N ALA A 8 12.56 -26.43 -35.92
CA ALA A 8 12.53 -25.04 -35.50
C ALA A 8 13.32 -24.93 -34.18
N PRO A 9 14.17 -23.90 -34.01
CA PRO A 9 14.79 -23.68 -32.72
C PRO A 9 13.66 -23.46 -31.73
N THR A 10 13.56 -24.36 -30.76
CA THR A 10 12.85 -24.12 -29.52
C THR A 10 13.48 -22.89 -28.91
N VAL A 11 12.96 -21.72 -29.27
CA VAL A 11 13.15 -20.49 -28.51
C VAL A 11 12.52 -20.81 -27.17
N ALA A 12 13.34 -21.36 -26.29
CA ALA A 12 13.10 -21.40 -24.87
C ALA A 12 12.81 -19.94 -24.50
N LEU A 13 11.53 -19.61 -24.43
CA LEU A 13 11.02 -18.47 -23.71
C LEU A 13 11.41 -18.73 -22.26
N GLU A 14 12.66 -18.47 -21.92
CA GLU A 14 13.09 -18.25 -20.56
C GLU A 14 12.31 -17.04 -20.07
N ARG A 15 11.14 -17.34 -19.52
CA ARG A 15 10.33 -16.45 -18.73
C ARG A 15 11.20 -16.09 -17.54
N ARG A 16 12.05 -15.05 -17.66
CA ARG A 16 12.70 -14.43 -16.51
C ARG A 16 11.58 -14.21 -15.50
N ALA A 17 11.63 -14.93 -14.39
CA ALA A 17 10.73 -14.68 -13.27
C ALA A 17 10.98 -13.22 -12.89
N SER A 18 10.03 -12.34 -13.24
CA SER A 18 10.14 -10.94 -12.86
C SER A 18 10.11 -10.93 -11.33
N ALA A 19 11.23 -10.56 -10.71
CA ALA A 19 11.29 -10.39 -9.27
C ALA A 19 10.16 -9.44 -8.84
N ILE A 20 9.48 -9.78 -7.75
CA ILE A 20 8.41 -8.94 -7.21
C ILE A 20 9.03 -7.60 -6.78
N PRO A 21 8.54 -6.46 -7.30
CA PRO A 21 9.07 -5.15 -6.93
C PRO A 21 9.00 -4.89 -5.43
N TRP A 22 10.03 -4.25 -4.88
CA TRP A 22 10.17 -3.98 -3.45
C TRP A 22 8.97 -3.20 -2.87
N TYR A 23 8.35 -2.30 -3.64
CA TYR A 23 7.21 -1.52 -3.17
C TYR A 23 5.96 -2.38 -2.89
N LEU A 24 5.84 -3.56 -3.53
CA LEU A 24 4.78 -4.52 -3.22
C LEU A 24 5.07 -5.29 -1.93
N TRP A 25 6.33 -5.63 -1.68
CA TRP A 25 6.75 -6.15 -0.37
C TRP A 25 6.55 -5.13 0.74
N CYS A 26 6.86 -3.86 0.46
CA CYS A 26 6.62 -2.74 1.36
C CYS A 26 5.12 -2.61 1.70
N ALA A 27 4.25 -2.69 0.69
CA ALA A 27 2.79 -2.67 0.89
C ALA A 27 2.27 -3.88 1.68
N ALA A 28 2.80 -5.08 1.42
CA ALA A 28 2.46 -6.27 2.20
C ALA A 28 2.85 -6.10 3.68
N LEU A 29 4.09 -5.65 3.94
CA LEU A 29 4.56 -5.36 5.29
C LEU A 29 3.72 -4.27 5.96
N ALA A 30 3.38 -3.21 5.24
CA ALA A 30 2.53 -2.13 5.74
C ALA A 30 1.18 -2.65 6.22
N ILE A 31 0.47 -3.41 5.38
CA ILE A 31 -0.86 -3.95 5.70
C ILE A 31 -0.78 -4.95 6.85
N THR A 32 0.23 -5.84 6.85
CA THR A 32 0.45 -6.76 7.97
C THR A 32 0.71 -6.01 9.28
N SER A 33 1.51 -4.94 9.24
CA SER A 33 1.81 -4.12 10.40
C SER A 33 0.57 -3.48 11.01
N ALA A 34 -0.35 -2.96 10.18
CA ALA A 34 -1.63 -2.43 10.65
C ALA A 34 -2.51 -3.51 11.30
N TYR A 35 -2.71 -4.66 10.66
CA TYR A 35 -3.51 -5.73 11.26
C TYR A 35 -2.93 -6.18 12.61
N VAL A 36 -1.61 -6.42 12.67
CA VAL A 36 -0.96 -6.80 13.93
C VAL A 36 -1.10 -5.68 14.97
N GLY A 37 -0.89 -4.42 14.56
CA GLY A 37 -1.05 -3.24 15.40
C GLY A 37 -2.45 -3.13 15.98
N ASP A 38 -3.50 -3.19 15.16
CA ASP A 38 -4.90 -3.08 15.57
C ASP A 38 -5.31 -4.17 16.58
N TYR A 39 -4.97 -5.44 16.31
CA TYR A 39 -5.27 -6.52 17.26
C TYR A 39 -4.50 -6.36 18.57
N TRP A 40 -3.24 -5.91 18.48
CA TRP A 40 -2.42 -5.65 19.64
C TRP A 40 -2.96 -4.48 20.46
N ASP A 41 -3.43 -3.43 19.81
CA ASP A 41 -3.99 -2.22 20.41
C ASP A 41 -5.26 -2.53 21.23
N ILE A 42 -6.18 -3.29 20.63
CA ILE A 42 -7.37 -3.78 21.32
C ILE A 42 -6.98 -4.62 22.55
N ALA A 43 -6.00 -5.51 22.43
CA ALA A 43 -5.54 -6.33 23.54
C ALA A 43 -4.85 -5.50 24.62
N TRP A 44 -4.07 -4.49 24.23
CA TRP A 44 -3.36 -3.57 25.11
C TRP A 44 -4.35 -2.78 25.98
N HIS A 45 -5.35 -2.17 25.34
CA HIS A 45 -6.41 -1.45 26.03
C HIS A 45 -7.19 -2.30 27.04
N ARG A 46 -7.40 -3.59 26.74
CA ARG A 46 -8.10 -4.53 27.63
C ARG A 46 -7.25 -4.98 28.82
N SER A 47 -5.93 -4.95 28.70
CA SER A 47 -5.01 -5.54 29.68
C SER A 47 -4.25 -4.51 30.51
N ILE A 48 -3.72 -3.46 29.88
CA ILE A 48 -2.85 -2.44 30.48
C ILE A 48 -3.63 -1.14 30.74
N GLY A 49 -4.63 -0.83 29.90
CA GLY A 49 -5.48 0.34 30.05
C GLY A 49 -5.10 1.48 29.10
N ARG A 50 -5.18 2.73 29.59
CA ARG A 50 -5.14 3.92 28.73
C ARG A 50 -3.86 4.03 27.91
N ASP A 51 -4.04 4.34 26.63
CA ASP A 51 -2.95 4.55 25.68
C ASP A 51 -2.35 5.94 25.80
N THR A 52 -1.07 5.99 25.45
CA THR A 52 -0.36 7.22 25.11
C THR A 52 -0.23 7.27 23.60
N PHE A 53 -0.04 8.46 23.03
CA PHE A 53 0.13 8.62 21.58
C PHE A 53 1.22 7.71 20.97
N TRP A 54 2.22 7.33 21.76
CA TRP A 54 3.40 6.57 21.31
C TRP A 54 3.42 5.12 21.81
N THR A 55 2.26 4.47 22.02
CA THR A 55 2.26 3.05 22.41
C THR A 55 2.84 2.16 21.30
N ALA A 56 3.37 1.00 21.69
CA ALA A 56 3.93 0.06 20.73
C ALA A 56 2.91 -0.45 19.68
N PRO A 57 1.62 -0.72 20.04
CA PRO A 57 0.57 -0.98 19.06
C PRO A 57 0.37 0.18 18.07
N HIS A 58 0.26 1.42 18.56
CA HIS A 58 0.14 2.61 17.71
C HIS A 58 1.30 2.74 16.72
N MET A 59 2.54 2.50 17.16
CA MET A 59 3.70 2.53 16.27
C MET A 59 3.61 1.50 15.13
N ALA A 60 3.05 0.31 15.40
CA ALA A 60 2.81 -0.69 14.37
C ALA A 60 1.72 -0.25 13.37
N ILE A 61 0.68 0.43 13.83
CA ILE A 61 -0.37 1.02 12.98
C ILE A 61 0.22 2.15 12.12
N TYR A 62 1.00 3.05 12.72
CA TYR A 62 1.64 4.18 12.02
C TYR A 62 2.63 3.70 10.95
N ALA A 63 3.34 2.59 11.21
CA ALA A 63 4.23 1.99 10.24
C ALA A 63 3.51 1.64 8.93
N CYS A 64 2.22 1.26 8.97
CA CYS A 64 1.43 1.04 7.76
C CYS A 64 1.35 2.30 6.89
N GLY A 65 0.90 3.41 7.48
CA GLY A 65 0.77 4.69 6.77
C GLY A 65 2.11 5.19 6.23
N VAL A 66 3.19 5.07 7.01
CA VAL A 66 4.55 5.48 6.61
C VAL A 66 5.08 4.62 5.45
N LEU A 67 5.02 3.29 5.56
CA LEU A 67 5.54 2.38 4.55
C LEU A 67 4.75 2.50 3.23
N ALA A 68 3.42 2.59 3.30
CA ALA A 68 2.56 2.83 2.15
C ALA A 68 2.87 4.19 1.50
N GLY A 69 3.08 5.23 2.31
CA GLY A 69 3.47 6.57 1.85
C GLY A 69 4.81 6.57 1.12
N ILE A 70 5.84 5.94 1.67
CA ILE A 70 7.18 5.84 1.06
C ILE A 70 7.11 5.10 -0.28
N ALA A 71 6.46 3.93 -0.32
CA ALA A 71 6.31 3.14 -1.53
C ALA A 71 5.56 3.93 -2.64
N SER A 72 4.51 4.65 -2.24
CA SER A 72 3.70 5.46 -3.14
C SER A 72 4.45 6.69 -3.66
N ALA A 73 5.14 7.41 -2.78
CA ALA A 73 5.97 8.56 -3.13
C ALA A 73 7.08 8.17 -4.11
N TYR A 74 7.74 7.03 -3.87
CA TYR A 74 8.71 6.48 -4.81
C TYR A 74 8.10 6.26 -6.20
N LEU A 75 6.94 5.58 -6.28
CA LEU A 75 6.29 5.31 -7.56
C LEU A 75 5.89 6.59 -8.29
N ILE A 76 5.30 7.55 -7.58
CA ILE A 76 4.86 8.84 -8.15
C ILE A 76 6.06 9.65 -8.63
N PHE A 77 7.09 9.84 -7.80
CA PHE A 77 8.24 10.66 -8.19
C PHE A 77 9.10 9.99 -9.26
N ASN A 78 9.31 8.68 -9.17
CA ASN A 78 10.05 7.95 -10.20
C ASN A 78 9.30 7.96 -11.55
N THR A 79 7.97 7.91 -11.55
CA THR A 79 7.19 8.00 -12.79
C THR A 79 7.15 9.43 -13.34
N THR A 80 7.12 10.43 -12.46
CA THR A 80 7.05 11.85 -12.85
C THR A 80 8.37 12.35 -13.43
N PHE A 81 9.47 12.09 -12.74
CA PHE A 81 10.78 12.67 -13.02
C PHE A 81 11.78 11.68 -13.65
N GLY A 82 11.49 10.38 -13.58
CA GLY A 82 12.33 9.36 -14.17
C GLY A 82 12.15 9.20 -15.68
N PRO A 83 13.00 8.41 -16.35
CA PRO A 83 13.00 8.21 -17.80
C PRO A 83 11.82 7.38 -18.36
N GLY A 84 10.71 7.28 -17.63
CA GLY A 84 9.71 6.22 -17.81
C GLY A 84 8.64 6.48 -18.87
N GLY A 85 8.91 6.23 -20.16
CA GLY A 85 7.90 6.31 -21.22
C GLY A 85 6.71 5.35 -21.02
N ALA A 86 6.97 4.06 -20.84
CA ALA A 86 5.91 3.05 -20.71
C ALA A 86 5.12 3.13 -19.40
N MET A 87 5.81 3.36 -18.27
CA MET A 87 5.15 3.50 -16.95
C MET A 87 4.32 4.78 -16.89
N ARG A 88 4.83 5.90 -17.42
CA ARG A 88 4.09 7.16 -17.50
C ARG A 88 2.91 7.09 -18.46
N ALA A 89 3.03 6.37 -19.58
CA ALA A 89 1.92 6.15 -20.51
C ALA A 89 0.77 5.33 -19.89
N ALA A 90 1.07 4.44 -18.95
CA ALA A 90 0.09 3.65 -18.21
C ALA A 90 -0.38 4.30 -16.89
N SER A 91 0.07 5.53 -16.61
CA SER A 91 -0.19 6.24 -15.35
C SER A 91 -1.25 7.32 -15.48
N VAL A 92 -1.82 7.71 -14.35
CA VAL A 92 -2.69 8.89 -14.26
C VAL A 92 -1.85 10.13 -13.93
N ARG A 93 -2.39 11.32 -14.25
CA ARG A 93 -1.80 12.61 -13.89
C ARG A 93 -2.69 13.31 -12.86
N ILE A 94 -2.17 13.56 -11.67
CA ILE A 94 -2.86 14.28 -10.60
C ILE A 94 -1.96 15.43 -10.15
N TRP A 95 -2.48 16.66 -10.20
CA TRP A 95 -1.76 17.89 -9.80
C TRP A 95 -0.35 18.04 -10.40
N GLY A 96 -0.20 17.65 -11.66
CA GLY A 96 1.09 17.74 -12.36
C GLY A 96 2.01 16.53 -12.16
N LEU A 97 1.76 15.67 -11.18
CA LEU A 97 2.52 14.44 -10.93
C LEU A 97 1.93 13.26 -11.70
N TYR A 98 2.79 12.39 -12.21
CA TYR A 98 2.41 11.14 -12.86
C TYR A 98 2.68 9.95 -11.93
N GLY A 99 1.77 8.98 -11.92
CA GLY A 99 1.99 7.74 -11.18
C GLY A 99 0.85 6.74 -11.39
N PRO A 100 1.05 5.46 -11.02
CA PRO A 100 -0.03 4.49 -11.00
C PRO A 100 -1.17 4.97 -10.09
N LEU A 101 -2.43 4.79 -10.50
CA LEU A 101 -3.58 5.22 -9.70
C LEU A 101 -3.56 4.60 -8.29
N GLY A 102 -3.16 3.33 -8.17
CA GLY A 102 -3.02 2.66 -6.87
C GLY A 102 -2.01 3.35 -5.95
N ALA A 103 -0.93 3.94 -6.48
CA ALA A 103 0.04 4.68 -5.67
C ALA A 103 -0.57 5.97 -5.08
N PHE A 104 -1.38 6.70 -5.84
CA PHE A 104 -2.07 7.89 -5.30
C PHE A 104 -3.08 7.53 -4.22
N ILE A 105 -3.83 6.44 -4.41
CA ILE A 105 -4.79 5.97 -3.41
C ILE A 105 -4.06 5.53 -2.12
N CYS A 106 -2.97 4.76 -2.23
CA CYS A 106 -2.16 4.39 -1.08
C CYS A 106 -1.55 5.61 -0.38
N ALA A 107 -1.10 6.62 -1.12
CA ALA A 107 -0.58 7.86 -0.53
C ALA A 107 -1.64 8.58 0.29
N TRP A 108 -2.86 8.76 -0.25
CA TRP A 108 -3.96 9.37 0.49
C TRP A 108 -4.44 8.52 1.67
N GLY A 109 -4.44 7.20 1.52
CA GLY A 109 -4.74 6.29 2.61
C GLY A 109 -3.74 6.41 3.76
N GLY A 110 -2.44 6.49 3.45
CA GLY A 110 -1.39 6.72 4.45
C GLY A 110 -1.50 8.08 5.13
N VAL A 111 -1.83 9.14 4.39
CA VAL A 111 -2.11 10.46 4.97
C VAL A 111 -3.31 10.40 5.91
N ALA A 112 -4.40 9.73 5.54
CA ALA A 112 -5.57 9.58 6.39
C ALA A 112 -5.25 8.80 7.69
N MET A 113 -4.51 7.69 7.61
CA MET A 113 -4.08 6.94 8.79
C MET A 113 -3.18 7.76 9.72
N LEU A 114 -2.26 8.55 9.17
CA LEU A 114 -1.36 9.36 10.00
C LEU A 114 -2.07 10.59 10.58
N ALA A 115 -3.07 11.12 9.88
CA ALA A 115 -3.90 12.22 10.38
C ALA A 115 -4.94 11.78 11.40
N SER A 116 -5.40 10.52 11.37
CA SER A 116 -6.33 10.00 12.37
C SER A 116 -5.69 9.92 13.75
N ALA A 117 -4.37 9.73 13.84
CA ALA A 117 -3.66 9.65 15.12
C ALA A 117 -3.78 10.93 15.97
N PRO A 118 -3.32 12.13 15.53
CA PRO A 118 -3.47 13.35 16.31
C PRO A 118 -4.94 13.76 16.46
N PHE A 119 -5.80 13.34 15.54
CA PHE A 119 -7.23 13.54 15.65
C PHE A 119 -7.84 12.70 16.78
N ASP A 120 -7.40 11.45 16.95
CA ASP A 120 -7.81 10.56 18.03
C ASP A 120 -7.41 11.11 19.41
N ASP A 121 -6.15 11.52 19.53
CA ASP A 121 -5.62 12.17 20.73
C ASP A 121 -6.44 13.40 21.13
N TRP A 122 -6.72 14.28 20.16
CA TRP A 122 -7.57 15.44 20.40
C TRP A 122 -8.99 15.05 20.80
N TRP A 123 -9.56 14.05 20.12
CA TRP A 123 -10.91 13.57 20.34
C TRP A 123 -11.09 13.05 21.76
N HIS A 124 -10.17 12.22 22.26
CA HIS A 124 -10.23 11.71 23.64
C HIS A 124 -10.04 12.81 24.69
N ASN A 125 -9.24 13.84 24.39
CA ASN A 125 -9.08 14.99 25.27
C ASN A 125 -10.33 15.87 25.33
N ALA A 126 -11.08 15.97 24.23
CA ALA A 126 -12.28 16.80 24.14
C ALA A 126 -13.56 16.10 24.61
N TYR A 127 -13.71 14.81 24.30
CA TYR A 127 -14.97 14.07 24.47
C TYR A 127 -14.87 12.87 25.42
N GLY A 128 -13.68 12.56 25.92
CA GLY A 128 -13.43 11.37 26.74
C GLY A 128 -13.17 10.12 25.90
N LEU A 129 -12.97 8.99 26.58
CA LEU A 129 -12.62 7.72 25.94
C LEU A 129 -13.77 7.12 25.15
N ASP A 130 -13.44 6.42 24.07
CA ASP A 130 -14.41 5.77 23.21
C ASP A 130 -15.13 4.61 23.90
N VAL A 131 -16.46 4.67 23.93
CA VAL A 131 -17.32 3.58 24.42
C VAL A 131 -17.54 2.47 23.39
N LYS A 132 -17.25 2.76 22.12
CA LYS A 132 -17.34 1.83 20.97
C LYS A 132 -16.20 2.15 20.01
N ILE A 133 -15.76 1.13 19.27
CA ILE A 133 -14.72 1.25 18.22
C ILE A 133 -15.11 2.24 17.11
N ILE A 134 -16.41 2.55 16.95
CA ILE A 134 -16.89 3.50 15.95
C ILE A 134 -16.89 4.91 16.55
N SER A 135 -15.74 5.57 16.51
CA SER A 135 -15.62 7.02 16.70
C SER A 135 -15.08 7.70 15.44
N PRO A 136 -15.28 9.01 15.26
CA PRO A 136 -14.79 9.73 14.09
C PRO A 136 -13.31 9.49 13.74
N PRO A 137 -12.34 9.53 14.67
CA PRO A 137 -10.94 9.24 14.35
C PRO A 137 -10.74 7.80 13.86
N HIS A 138 -11.38 6.81 14.47
CA HIS A 138 -11.34 5.42 14.02
C HIS A 138 -11.91 5.23 12.61
N MET A 139 -12.93 6.01 12.21
CA MET A 139 -13.46 5.97 10.85
C MET A 139 -12.48 6.55 9.82
N VAL A 140 -11.73 7.60 10.18
CA VAL A 140 -10.66 8.14 9.32
C VAL A 140 -9.52 7.12 9.19
N LEU A 141 -9.12 6.49 10.31
CA LEU A 141 -8.12 5.42 10.31
C LEU A 141 -8.54 4.27 9.39
N ALA A 142 -9.77 3.76 9.57
CA ALA A 142 -10.33 2.68 8.78
C ALA A 142 -10.41 3.04 7.28
N ALA A 143 -10.89 4.24 6.95
CA ALA A 143 -10.94 4.70 5.56
C ALA A 143 -9.55 4.78 4.94
N GLY A 144 -8.55 5.27 5.69
CA GLY A 144 -7.16 5.31 5.25
C GLY A 144 -6.59 3.92 4.98
N PHE A 145 -6.85 2.99 5.91
CA PHE A 145 -6.39 1.61 5.81
C PHE A 145 -7.02 0.88 4.61
N PHE A 146 -8.34 0.96 4.43
CA PHE A 146 -9.02 0.40 3.25
C PHE A 146 -8.53 1.03 1.95
N GLY A 147 -8.19 2.33 1.96
CA GLY A 147 -7.55 2.99 0.83
C GLY A 147 -6.22 2.35 0.46
N ILE A 148 -5.34 2.07 1.43
CA ILE A 148 -4.06 1.40 1.20
C ILE A 148 -4.26 -0.02 0.67
N GLU A 149 -5.18 -0.79 1.22
CA GLU A 149 -5.48 -2.13 0.73
C GLU A 149 -5.95 -2.10 -0.73
N PHE A 150 -6.91 -1.23 -1.04
CA PHE A 150 -7.46 -1.10 -2.38
C PHE A 150 -6.40 -0.62 -3.39
N GLY A 151 -5.62 0.40 -3.03
CA GLY A 151 -4.51 0.89 -3.87
C GLY A 151 -3.45 -0.19 -4.10
N THR A 152 -3.14 -1.00 -3.08
CA THR A 152 -2.19 -2.11 -3.18
C THR A 152 -2.69 -3.20 -4.13
N VAL A 153 -3.97 -3.57 -4.05
CA VAL A 153 -4.58 -4.51 -5.01
C VAL A 153 -4.47 -3.97 -6.44
N MET A 154 -4.70 -2.69 -6.67
CA MET A 154 -4.53 -2.09 -7.99
C MET A 154 -3.08 -2.17 -8.49
N LEU A 155 -2.10 -1.93 -7.63
CA LEU A 155 -0.67 -2.05 -7.95
C LEU A 155 -0.30 -3.51 -8.27
N LEU A 156 -0.80 -4.47 -7.50
CA LEU A 156 -0.60 -5.90 -7.74
C LEU A 156 -1.19 -6.33 -9.08
N LEU A 157 -2.44 -5.93 -9.38
CA LEU A 157 -3.08 -6.23 -10.65
C LEU A 157 -2.32 -5.61 -11.83
N ALA A 158 -1.82 -4.39 -11.68
CA ALA A 158 -0.98 -3.76 -12.70
C ALA A 158 0.33 -4.52 -12.92
N PHE A 159 0.94 -5.05 -11.86
CA PHE A 159 2.13 -5.90 -11.94
C PHE A 159 1.85 -7.27 -12.58
N MET A 160 0.65 -7.83 -12.41
CA MET A 160 0.27 -9.14 -12.97
C MET A 160 -0.13 -9.06 -14.46
N LYS A 161 -0.67 -7.92 -14.93
CA LYS A 161 -1.16 -7.73 -16.31
C LYS A 161 -0.14 -8.00 -17.44
N PRO A 162 1.18 -7.74 -17.31
CA PRO A 162 2.17 -8.09 -18.33
C PRO A 162 2.29 -9.60 -18.61
N ALA A 163 1.83 -10.47 -17.70
CA ALA A 163 2.00 -11.92 -17.82
C ALA A 163 1.00 -12.61 -18.76
N CYS A 164 -0.09 -11.92 -19.16
CA CYS A 164 -1.22 -12.52 -19.90
C CYS A 164 -1.29 -12.09 -21.38
N ARG A 165 -0.54 -11.05 -21.79
CA ARG A 165 -0.55 -10.52 -23.16
C ARG A 165 0.58 -11.12 -24.00
N LYS A 166 0.52 -12.43 -24.22
CA LYS A 166 1.17 -13.14 -25.35
C LYS A 166 0.24 -14.27 -25.81
N ARG A 167 -0.80 -13.90 -26.56
CA ARG A 167 -1.47 -14.77 -27.53
C ARG A 167 -1.74 -13.92 -28.77
#